data_AF-A0A388LTK5-F1
#
_entry.id   AF-A0A388LTK5-F1
#
_cell.length_a   1.000
_cell.length_b   1.000
_cell.length_c   1.000
_cell.angle_alpha   90.00
_cell.angle_beta   90.00
_cell.angle_gamma   90.00
#
_symmetry.space_group_name_H-M   'P 1'
#
loop_
_entity.id
_entity.type
_entity.pdbx_description
1 polymer ?
#
loop_
_entity_poly.entity_id
_entity_poly.type
_entity_poly.pdbx_seq_one_letter_code
_entity_poly.pdbx_strand_id
1 'polypeptide(L)'
;MEVKPVIKGERDGRAQVPSDYRFEEERAREMIREGILPSDIDPGEMEVTGREVKFILNSTVDETKIRWLKERSVIVIFRDGALFLPKKVKEDVVRAYEDVWISDEIFSQDFKRGRVKVESPNVVSYVPRAQDITDWMLRKKTDFIDFAGTTYRTDFKPWLTRAEIRDWRQLINQDTFWVVAVGVPPDEMPFLHVHVEKAIGKVLKQHNWKQTSPTRSW
;
A
#
# COMPACT_ATOMS: atom_id res chain seq x y z
N MET A 1 -40.60 49.44 44.71
CA MET A 1 -39.92 48.45 43.83
C MET A 1 -38.60 48.11 44.52
N GLU A 2 -38.16 46.90 44.80
CA GLU A 2 -38.66 45.53 44.64
C GLU A 2 -37.80 44.61 45.56
N VAL A 3 -38.46 43.60 46.15
CA VAL A 3 -38.08 42.17 46.28
C VAL A 3 -36.67 41.76 46.79
N LYS A 4 -36.64 41.07 47.96
CA LYS A 4 -35.67 40.00 48.31
C LYS A 4 -36.20 38.64 47.81
N PRO A 5 -35.44 37.53 47.94
CA PRO A 5 -34.28 37.05 47.16
C PRO A 5 -34.65 35.76 46.38
N VAL A 6 -33.83 35.33 45.40
CA VAL A 6 -33.99 33.98 44.80
C VAL A 6 -32.64 33.26 44.75
N ILE A 7 -32.59 32.15 45.47
CA ILE A 7 -31.58 31.09 45.34
C ILE A 7 -31.75 30.45 43.96
N LYS A 8 -30.65 30.30 43.21
CA LYS A 8 -30.58 29.29 42.15
C LYS A 8 -29.23 28.60 42.22
N GLY A 9 -29.18 27.51 42.96
CA GLY A 9 -28.25 26.45 42.65
C GLY A 9 -28.76 25.74 41.41
N GLU A 10 -27.89 25.53 40.43
CA GLU A 10 -27.89 24.30 39.65
C GLU A 10 -26.51 24.15 39.01
N ARG A 11 -25.79 23.13 39.47
CA ARG A 11 -24.66 22.57 38.73
C ARG A 11 -25.27 21.99 37.47
N ASP A 12 -24.82 22.43 36.31
CA ASP A 12 -24.90 21.57 35.13
C ASP A 12 -23.51 21.51 34.51
N GLY A 13 -22.80 20.48 34.93
CA GLY A 13 -21.64 20.00 34.22
C GLY A 13 -22.11 19.53 32.86
N ARG A 14 -21.98 20.39 31.85
CA ARG A 14 -21.90 19.89 30.48
C ARG A 14 -20.57 19.18 30.34
N ALA A 15 -20.60 17.91 30.72
CA ALA A 15 -19.69 16.90 30.22
C ALA A 15 -19.50 17.17 28.73
N GLN A 16 -18.25 17.49 28.35
CA GLN A 16 -17.84 17.44 26.96
C GLN A 16 -18.08 15.99 26.52
N VAL A 17 -19.11 15.80 25.70
CA VAL A 17 -19.47 14.50 25.18
C VAL A 17 -18.35 14.10 24.20
N PRO A 18 -17.58 13.02 24.44
CA PRO A 18 -16.61 12.55 23.47
C PRO A 18 -17.38 11.81 22.37
N SER A 19 -17.86 12.54 21.37
CA SER A 19 -18.70 12.00 20.30
C SER A 19 -18.29 12.37 18.87
N ASP A 20 -17.30 13.23 18.65
CA ASP A 20 -16.94 13.66 17.29
C ASP A 20 -15.95 12.72 16.58
N TYR A 21 -15.07 12.04 17.32
CA TYR A 21 -14.02 11.22 16.70
C TYR A 21 -14.53 10.06 15.85
N ARG A 22 -15.64 9.40 16.24
CA ARG A 22 -16.21 8.29 15.46
C ARG A 22 -16.89 8.77 14.19
N PHE A 23 -17.56 9.92 14.26
CA PHE A 23 -18.25 10.51 13.13
C PHE A 23 -17.26 11.03 12.09
N GLU A 24 -16.18 11.68 12.54
CA GLU A 24 -15.09 12.10 11.67
C GLU A 24 -14.37 10.92 11.03
N GLU A 25 -14.20 9.80 11.76
CA GLU A 25 -13.57 8.60 11.22
C GLU A 25 -14.45 7.87 10.19
N GLU A 26 -15.75 7.69 10.47
CA GLU A 26 -16.72 7.16 9.49
C GLU A 26 -16.84 8.05 8.26
N ARG A 27 -16.76 9.36 8.46
CA ARG A 27 -16.83 10.31 7.37
C ARG A 27 -15.58 10.28 6.52
N ALA A 28 -14.38 10.33 7.13
CA ALA A 28 -13.10 10.15 6.46
C ALA A 28 -13.02 8.82 5.70
N ARG A 29 -13.62 7.75 6.24
CA ARG A 29 -13.77 6.47 5.55
C ARG A 29 -14.58 6.61 4.25
N GLU A 30 -15.66 7.36 4.29
CA GLU A 30 -16.49 7.63 3.11
C GLU A 30 -15.78 8.55 2.10
N MET A 31 -15.01 9.54 2.57
CA MET A 31 -14.22 10.44 1.71
C MET A 31 -13.23 9.68 0.84
N ILE A 32 -12.49 8.75 1.43
CA ILE A 32 -11.44 8.01 0.71
C ILE A 32 -12.08 6.99 -0.23
N ARG A 33 -13.27 6.49 0.12
CA ARG A 33 -14.08 5.62 -0.72
C ARG A 33 -14.53 6.30 -2.01
N GLU A 34 -15.00 7.55 -1.90
CA GLU A 34 -15.43 8.35 -3.05
C GLU A 34 -14.24 9.08 -3.71
N GLY A 35 -13.15 9.29 -2.97
CA GLY A 35 -11.95 10.00 -3.40
C GLY A 35 -12.10 11.52 -3.40
N ILE A 36 -13.10 12.05 -2.69
CA ILE A 36 -13.43 13.47 -2.64
C ILE A 36 -13.48 13.90 -1.17
N LEU A 37 -12.73 14.95 -0.83
CA LEU A 37 -12.77 15.59 0.48
C LEU A 37 -14.04 16.49 0.57
N PRO A 38 -14.95 16.24 1.53
CA PRO A 38 -16.08 17.11 1.83
C PRO A 38 -15.60 18.52 2.17
N SER A 39 -16.33 19.52 1.69
CA SER A 39 -15.95 20.94 1.77
C SER A 39 -15.92 21.50 3.19
N ASP A 40 -16.45 20.77 4.15
CA ASP A 40 -16.58 21.17 5.55
C ASP A 40 -15.50 20.55 6.47
N ILE A 41 -14.59 19.76 5.90
CA ILE A 41 -13.39 19.30 6.61
C ILE A 41 -12.22 20.19 6.18
N ASP A 42 -11.52 20.74 7.17
CA ASP A 42 -10.30 21.51 6.92
C ASP A 42 -9.22 20.60 6.31
N PRO A 43 -8.82 20.82 5.04
CA PRO A 43 -7.74 20.06 4.42
C PRO A 43 -6.38 20.42 5.03
N GLY A 44 -6.25 21.57 5.69
CA GLY A 44 -4.97 22.13 6.13
C GLY A 44 -4.54 23.33 5.29
N GLU A 45 -3.26 23.67 5.38
CA GLU A 45 -2.74 24.98 4.99
C GLU A 45 -1.88 24.92 3.72
N MET A 46 -1.89 26.00 2.95
CA MET A 46 -1.11 26.15 1.73
C MET A 46 -0.01 27.19 1.97
N GLU A 47 1.24 26.75 1.98
CA GLU A 47 2.41 27.61 2.03
C GLU A 47 2.88 27.92 0.60
N VAL A 48 2.93 29.21 0.25
CA VAL A 48 3.43 29.66 -1.05
C VAL A 48 4.78 30.35 -0.85
N THR A 49 5.86 29.71 -1.31
CA THR A 49 7.21 30.28 -1.29
C THR A 49 7.66 30.59 -2.72
N GLY A 50 7.42 31.82 -3.17
CA GLY A 50 7.79 32.25 -4.53
C GLY A 50 7.01 31.51 -5.61
N ARG A 51 7.67 30.56 -6.32
CA ARG A 51 7.05 29.69 -7.34
C ARG A 51 6.71 28.30 -6.81
N GLU A 52 7.09 27.98 -5.58
CA GLU A 52 6.80 26.71 -4.95
C GLU A 52 5.55 26.82 -4.09
N VAL A 53 4.66 25.85 -4.27
CA VAL A 53 3.45 25.70 -3.49
C VAL A 53 3.57 24.40 -2.72
N LYS A 54 3.51 24.48 -1.40
CA LYS A 54 3.51 23.33 -0.50
C LYS A 54 2.18 23.28 0.22
N PHE A 55 1.49 22.15 0.09
CA PHE A 55 0.28 21.90 0.84
C PHE A 55 0.61 21.07 2.08
N ILE A 56 0.31 21.60 3.25
CA ILE A 56 0.46 20.94 4.55
C ILE A 56 -0.91 20.40 4.93
N LEU A 57 -1.09 19.09 4.75
CA LEU A 57 -2.30 18.40 5.13
C LEU A 57 -2.45 18.41 6.66
N ASN A 58 -3.67 18.64 7.15
CA ASN A 58 -4.00 18.51 8.56
C ASN A 58 -3.60 17.11 9.09
N SER A 59 -2.91 17.06 10.23
CA SER A 59 -2.35 15.80 10.78
C SER A 59 -3.43 14.76 11.08
N THR A 60 -4.59 15.16 11.61
CA THR A 60 -5.70 14.25 11.94
C THR A 60 -6.29 13.62 10.68
N VAL A 61 -6.39 14.41 9.60
CA VAL A 61 -6.86 13.94 8.28
C VAL A 61 -5.82 13.00 7.66
N ASP A 62 -4.52 13.33 7.77
CA ASP A 62 -3.45 12.47 7.27
C ASP A 62 -3.39 11.12 7.99
N GLU A 63 -3.46 11.12 9.32
CA GLU A 63 -3.46 9.91 10.15
C GLU A 63 -4.66 9.03 9.84
N THR A 64 -5.86 9.61 9.73
CA THR A 64 -7.08 8.86 9.41
C THR A 64 -7.02 8.28 8.00
N LYS A 65 -6.47 9.04 7.04
CA LYS A 65 -6.22 8.56 5.68
C LYS A 65 -5.23 7.40 5.65
N ILE A 66 -4.12 7.50 6.37
CA ILE A 66 -3.11 6.44 6.44
C ILE A 66 -3.70 5.18 7.07
N ARG A 67 -4.44 5.32 8.18
CA ARG A 67 -5.11 4.21 8.86
C ARG A 67 -6.10 3.51 7.94
N TRP A 68 -6.96 4.26 7.24
CA TRP A 68 -7.89 3.71 6.27
C TRP A 68 -7.19 2.96 5.13
N LEU A 69 -6.12 3.54 4.58
CA LEU A 69 -5.37 2.92 3.48
C LEU A 69 -4.74 1.60 3.93
N LYS A 70 -4.17 1.56 5.15
CA LYS A 70 -3.61 0.32 5.72
C LYS A 70 -4.67 -0.75 5.95
N GLU A 71 -5.85 -0.36 6.44
CA GLU A 71 -6.94 -1.29 6.75
C GLU A 71 -7.64 -1.84 5.51
N ARG A 72 -7.70 -1.05 4.42
CA ARG A 72 -8.53 -1.39 3.26
C ARG A 72 -7.78 -1.56 1.95
N SER A 73 -6.48 -1.28 1.89
CA SER A 73 -5.71 -1.42 0.65
C SER A 73 -4.77 -2.61 0.71
N VAL A 74 -4.79 -3.39 -0.36
CA VAL A 74 -3.87 -4.50 -0.61
C VAL A 74 -2.94 -4.13 -1.73
N ILE A 75 -1.65 -4.36 -1.53
CA ILE A 75 -0.65 -4.34 -2.57
C ILE A 75 -0.50 -5.75 -3.11
N VAL A 76 -0.81 -5.94 -4.38
CA VAL A 76 -0.64 -7.19 -5.12
C VAL A 76 0.66 -7.13 -5.90
N ILE A 77 1.58 -8.05 -5.60
CA ILE A 77 2.90 -8.13 -6.24
C ILE A 77 2.92 -9.36 -7.15
N PHE A 78 3.04 -9.13 -8.44
CA PHE A 78 3.22 -10.15 -9.46
C PHE A 78 4.70 -10.57 -9.49
N ARG A 79 4.98 -11.86 -9.30
CA ARG A 79 6.34 -12.42 -9.24
C ARG A 79 6.68 -13.21 -10.50
N ASP A 80 7.97 -13.40 -10.73
CA ASP A 80 8.51 -14.30 -11.75
C ASP A 80 7.96 -14.00 -13.16
N GLY A 81 7.40 -14.98 -13.87
CA GLY A 81 6.82 -14.76 -15.20
C GLY A 81 5.63 -13.77 -15.20
N ALA A 82 5.00 -13.53 -14.05
CA ALA A 82 3.82 -12.69 -13.93
C ALA A 82 4.14 -11.19 -14.09
N LEU A 83 5.42 -10.82 -13.97
CA LEU A 83 5.95 -9.47 -14.22
C LEU A 83 5.57 -8.98 -15.63
N PHE A 84 5.61 -9.87 -16.61
CA PHE A 84 5.42 -9.54 -18.03
C PHE A 84 3.96 -9.59 -18.47
N LEU A 85 3.03 -9.93 -17.57
CA LEU A 85 1.61 -9.93 -17.91
C LEU A 85 1.15 -8.53 -18.32
N PRO A 86 0.34 -8.39 -19.38
CA PRO A 86 -0.25 -7.12 -19.76
C PRO A 86 -1.05 -6.49 -18.62
N LYS A 87 -1.09 -5.15 -18.58
CA LYS A 87 -1.81 -4.39 -17.54
C LYS A 87 -3.25 -4.88 -17.36
N LYS A 88 -3.96 -5.09 -18.48
CA LYS A 88 -5.35 -5.57 -18.49
C LYS A 88 -5.49 -6.95 -17.84
N VAL A 89 -4.59 -7.88 -18.14
CA VAL A 89 -4.61 -9.23 -17.54
C VAL A 89 -4.37 -9.16 -16.03
N LYS A 90 -3.49 -8.27 -15.56
CA LYS A 90 -3.28 -8.06 -14.12
C LYS A 90 -4.51 -7.48 -13.43
N GLU A 91 -5.18 -6.53 -14.08
CA GLU A 91 -6.46 -6.00 -13.60
C GLU A 91 -7.52 -7.12 -13.55
N ASP A 92 -7.65 -7.91 -14.60
CA ASP A 92 -8.60 -9.03 -14.70
C ASP A 92 -8.34 -10.12 -13.65
N VAL A 93 -7.07 -10.41 -13.33
CA VAL A 93 -6.68 -11.29 -12.22
C VAL A 93 -7.21 -10.77 -10.88
N VAL A 94 -7.04 -9.48 -10.62
CA VAL A 94 -7.56 -8.87 -9.39
C VAL A 94 -9.09 -8.91 -9.37
N ARG A 95 -9.73 -8.74 -10.53
CA ARG A 95 -11.19 -8.89 -10.67
C ARG A 95 -11.67 -10.32 -10.45
N ALA A 96 -10.92 -11.33 -10.88
CA ALA A 96 -11.27 -12.72 -10.66
C ALA A 96 -11.35 -13.04 -9.16
N TYR A 97 -10.48 -12.43 -8.34
CA TYR A 97 -10.62 -12.53 -6.89
C TYR A 97 -11.91 -11.89 -6.38
N GLU A 98 -12.35 -10.74 -6.91
CA GLU A 98 -13.64 -10.14 -6.53
C GLU A 98 -14.83 -11.00 -6.97
N ASP A 99 -14.76 -11.56 -8.17
CA ASP A 99 -15.88 -12.26 -8.79
C ASP A 99 -16.27 -13.52 -8.01
N VAL A 100 -15.32 -14.22 -7.37
CA VAL A 100 -15.59 -15.35 -6.46
C VAL A 100 -16.51 -14.94 -5.31
N TRP A 101 -16.33 -13.72 -4.77
CA TRP A 101 -17.15 -13.24 -3.67
C TRP A 101 -18.51 -12.69 -4.13
N ILE A 102 -18.58 -12.17 -5.37
CA ILE A 102 -19.83 -11.69 -5.96
C ILE A 102 -20.70 -12.87 -6.42
N SER A 103 -20.10 -13.96 -6.90
CA SER A 103 -20.85 -15.14 -7.39
C SER A 103 -21.46 -15.97 -6.27
N ASP A 104 -20.88 -15.98 -5.08
CA ASP A 104 -21.37 -16.76 -3.93
C ASP A 104 -22.63 -16.16 -3.25
N GLU A 105 -23.29 -15.17 -3.85
CA GLU A 105 -24.48 -14.45 -3.30
C GLU A 105 -24.26 -13.80 -1.92
N ILE A 106 -23.02 -13.75 -1.42
CA ILE A 106 -22.66 -13.15 -0.12
C ILE A 106 -22.92 -11.63 -0.13
N PHE A 107 -22.90 -11.01 -1.31
CA PHE A 107 -23.17 -9.58 -1.50
C PHE A 107 -24.32 -9.37 -2.50
N SER A 108 -25.17 -8.36 -2.22
CA SER A 108 -26.30 -7.98 -3.07
C SER A 108 -25.89 -7.60 -4.50
N GLN A 109 -26.77 -7.78 -5.49
CA GLN A 109 -26.53 -7.43 -6.92
C GLN A 109 -26.06 -5.97 -7.17
N ASP A 110 -26.31 -5.05 -6.23
CA ASP A 110 -25.82 -3.66 -6.29
C ASP A 110 -24.37 -3.46 -5.79
N PHE A 111 -23.63 -4.55 -5.55
CA PHE A 111 -22.25 -4.49 -5.07
C PHE A 111 -21.32 -3.91 -6.13
N LYS A 112 -20.92 -2.64 -5.93
CA LYS A 112 -19.92 -1.98 -6.78
C LYS A 112 -18.55 -2.60 -6.55
N ARG A 113 -17.85 -2.90 -7.65
CA ARG A 113 -16.48 -3.42 -7.65
C ARG A 113 -15.48 -2.44 -7.01
N GLY A 114 -14.39 -2.96 -6.46
CA GLY A 114 -13.31 -2.18 -5.85
C GLY A 114 -12.48 -1.39 -6.86
N ARG A 115 -11.55 -0.57 -6.37
CA ARG A 115 -10.64 0.23 -7.20
C ARG A 115 -9.34 -0.52 -7.40
N VAL A 116 -8.91 -0.66 -8.66
CA VAL A 116 -7.64 -1.29 -9.04
C VAL A 116 -6.78 -0.25 -9.75
N LYS A 117 -5.53 -0.11 -9.31
CA LYS A 117 -4.54 0.78 -9.91
C LYS A 117 -3.22 0.04 -10.09
N VAL A 118 -2.77 -0.06 -11.33
CA VAL A 118 -1.42 -0.57 -11.63
C VAL A 118 -0.41 0.54 -11.36
N GLU A 119 0.48 0.30 -10.40
CA GLU A 119 1.53 1.25 -9.97
C GLU A 119 2.82 1.04 -10.75
N SER A 120 3.15 -0.23 -11.05
CA SER A 120 4.38 -0.61 -11.76
C SER A 120 4.15 -1.91 -12.55
N PRO A 121 5.12 -2.36 -13.36
CA PRO A 121 5.02 -3.64 -14.07
C PRO A 121 4.73 -4.82 -13.15
N ASN A 122 5.12 -4.76 -11.88
CA ASN A 122 4.97 -5.87 -10.95
C ASN A 122 4.04 -5.58 -9.76
N VAL A 123 3.52 -4.36 -9.64
CA VAL A 123 2.77 -3.93 -8.46
C VAL A 123 1.43 -3.33 -8.87
N VAL A 124 0.39 -3.80 -8.19
CA VAL A 124 -0.97 -3.29 -8.30
C VAL A 124 -1.46 -2.90 -6.92
N SER A 125 -1.92 -1.66 -6.78
CA SER A 125 -2.68 -1.20 -5.62
C SER A 125 -4.14 -1.58 -5.83
N TYR A 126 -4.71 -2.29 -4.86
CA TYR A 126 -6.08 -2.73 -4.90
C TYR A 126 -6.80 -2.30 -3.63
N VAL A 127 -7.96 -1.69 -3.80
CA VAL A 127 -8.84 -1.28 -2.70
C VAL A 127 -10.18 -2.00 -2.90
N PRO A 128 -10.38 -3.14 -2.23
CA PRO A 128 -11.65 -3.85 -2.25
C PRO A 128 -12.78 -3.00 -1.71
N ARG A 129 -14.01 -3.33 -2.13
CA ARG A 129 -15.21 -2.71 -1.57
C ARG A 129 -15.54 -3.26 -0.18
N ALA A 130 -15.37 -4.56 0.01
CA ALA A 130 -15.58 -5.25 1.29
C ALA A 130 -14.25 -5.49 2.01
N GLN A 131 -14.22 -5.24 3.32
CA GLN A 131 -13.02 -5.42 4.14
C GLN A 131 -12.62 -6.91 4.26
N ASP A 132 -13.59 -7.83 4.21
CA ASP A 132 -13.34 -9.28 4.27
C ASP A 132 -12.41 -9.76 3.15
N ILE A 133 -12.47 -9.13 1.97
CA ILE A 133 -11.58 -9.43 0.84
C ILE A 133 -10.14 -9.01 1.18
N THR A 134 -9.96 -7.83 1.77
CA THR A 134 -8.65 -7.35 2.24
C THR A 134 -8.07 -8.32 3.26
N ASP A 135 -8.83 -8.66 4.30
CA ASP A 135 -8.39 -9.54 5.37
C ASP A 135 -8.05 -10.94 4.85
N TRP A 136 -8.86 -11.46 3.93
CA TRP A 136 -8.61 -12.74 3.27
C TRP A 136 -7.32 -12.72 2.45
N MET A 137 -7.10 -11.70 1.60
CA MET A 137 -5.89 -11.59 0.78
C MET A 137 -4.64 -11.48 1.66
N LEU A 138 -4.69 -10.62 2.69
CA LEU A 138 -3.56 -10.45 3.61
C LEU A 138 -3.27 -11.71 4.44
N ARG A 139 -4.31 -12.47 4.81
CA ARG A 139 -4.17 -13.75 5.50
C ARG A 139 -3.59 -14.83 4.57
N LYS A 140 -4.02 -14.85 3.30
CA LYS A 140 -3.53 -15.79 2.28
C LYS A 140 -2.05 -15.57 1.96
N LYS A 141 -1.57 -14.32 2.02
CA LYS A 141 -0.18 -13.85 1.79
C LYS A 141 0.39 -14.08 0.39
N THR A 142 0.21 -15.27 -0.17
CA THR A 142 0.68 -15.65 -1.50
C THR A 142 -0.35 -16.57 -2.14
N ASP A 143 -0.55 -16.41 -3.44
CA ASP A 143 -1.42 -17.25 -4.23
C ASP A 143 -0.83 -17.58 -5.59
N PHE A 144 -1.30 -18.67 -6.16
CA PHE A 144 -0.89 -19.20 -7.45
C PHE A 144 -2.07 -19.21 -8.40
N ILE A 145 -1.91 -18.56 -9.54
CA ILE A 145 -2.98 -18.39 -10.53
C ILE A 145 -2.56 -19.10 -11.80
N ASP A 146 -3.36 -20.08 -12.21
CA ASP A 146 -3.16 -20.76 -13.48
C ASP A 146 -3.79 -19.93 -14.61
N PHE A 147 -2.95 -19.44 -15.51
CA PHE A 147 -3.39 -18.69 -16.68
C PHE A 147 -2.66 -19.17 -17.93
N ALA A 148 -3.42 -19.51 -18.97
CA ALA A 148 -2.90 -20.02 -20.25
C ALA A 148 -1.90 -21.20 -20.10
N GLY A 149 -2.16 -22.10 -19.15
CA GLY A 149 -1.29 -23.25 -18.86
C GLY A 149 0.00 -22.92 -18.11
N THR A 150 0.16 -21.67 -17.63
CA THR A 150 1.29 -21.24 -16.80
C THR A 150 0.79 -20.80 -15.43
N THR A 151 1.39 -21.32 -14.38
CA THR A 151 1.10 -20.90 -13.00
C THR A 151 1.91 -19.66 -12.64
N TYR A 152 1.22 -18.59 -12.28
CA TYR A 152 1.82 -17.32 -11.88
C TYR A 152 1.69 -17.12 -10.37
N ARG A 153 2.78 -16.70 -9.74
CA ARG A 153 2.81 -16.38 -8.32
C ARG A 153 2.46 -14.91 -8.07
N THR A 154 1.55 -14.69 -7.12
CA THR A 154 1.15 -13.36 -6.63
C THR A 154 1.34 -13.29 -5.12
N ASP A 155 1.94 -12.21 -4.62
CA ASP A 155 2.04 -11.95 -3.18
C ASP A 155 1.12 -10.79 -2.80
N PHE A 156 0.48 -10.91 -1.65
CA PHE A 156 -0.34 -9.87 -1.03
C PHE A 156 0.40 -9.25 0.14
N LYS A 157 0.45 -7.91 0.15
CA LYS A 157 1.08 -7.12 1.21
C LYS A 157 0.13 -6.00 1.66
N PRO A 158 0.17 -5.62 2.94
CA PRO A 158 -0.55 -4.43 3.37
C PRO A 158 0.05 -3.20 2.69
N TRP A 159 -0.78 -2.17 2.50
CA TRP A 159 -0.28 -0.88 2.06
C TRP A 159 0.60 -0.26 3.15
N LEU A 160 1.75 0.26 2.75
CA LEU A 160 2.72 0.89 3.64
C LEU A 160 2.98 2.32 3.20
N THR A 161 3.20 3.21 4.18
CA THR A 161 3.63 4.57 3.90
C THR A 161 5.04 4.58 3.30
N ARG A 162 5.42 5.68 2.65
CA ARG A 162 6.78 5.83 2.10
C ARG A 162 7.87 5.73 3.17
N ALA A 163 7.61 6.22 4.37
CA ALA A 163 8.52 6.11 5.51
C ALA A 163 8.71 4.64 5.91
N GLU A 164 7.61 3.90 6.10
CA GLU A 164 7.68 2.48 6.44
C GLU A 164 8.36 1.64 5.36
N ILE A 165 8.13 1.94 4.07
CA ILE A 165 8.86 1.28 2.97
C ILE A 165 10.36 1.56 3.05
N ARG A 166 10.76 2.79 3.37
CA ARG A 166 12.16 3.16 3.54
C ARG A 166 12.78 2.40 4.70
N ASP A 167 12.11 2.35 5.84
CA ASP A 167 12.59 1.69 7.05
C ASP A 167 12.67 0.18 6.83
N TRP A 168 11.67 -0.42 6.17
CA TRP A 168 11.68 -1.83 5.79
C TRP A 168 12.82 -2.18 4.83
N ARG A 169 13.10 -1.31 3.85
CA ARG A 169 14.26 -1.47 2.97
C ARG A 169 15.58 -1.35 3.72
N GLN A 170 15.69 -0.46 4.70
CA GLN A 170 16.88 -0.33 5.52
C GLN A 170 17.13 -1.60 6.34
N LEU A 171 16.08 -2.17 6.95
CA LEU A 171 16.16 -3.44 7.68
C LEU A 171 16.59 -4.59 6.76
N ILE A 172 15.99 -4.73 5.57
CA ILE A 172 16.39 -5.80 4.63
C ILE A 172 17.82 -5.64 4.13
N ASN A 173 18.23 -4.40 3.85
CA ASN A 173 19.60 -4.14 3.38
C ASN A 173 20.66 -4.44 4.46
N GLN A 174 20.29 -4.53 5.74
CA GLN A 174 21.20 -4.99 6.79
C GLN A 174 21.49 -6.50 6.65
N ASP A 175 20.50 -7.29 6.24
CA ASP A 175 20.63 -8.76 6.14
C ASP A 175 21.02 -9.25 4.74
N THR A 176 20.72 -8.48 3.69
CA THR A 176 20.99 -8.87 2.30
C THR A 176 21.33 -7.66 1.45
N PHE A 177 22.50 -7.68 0.82
CA PHE A 177 22.94 -6.63 -0.08
C PHE A 177 23.55 -7.20 -1.36
N TRP A 178 23.55 -6.40 -2.42
CA TRP A 178 24.13 -6.77 -3.71
C TRP A 178 25.62 -6.45 -3.73
N VAL A 179 26.42 -7.43 -4.12
CA VAL A 179 27.84 -7.25 -4.42
C VAL A 179 28.01 -7.22 -5.93
N VAL A 180 28.54 -6.11 -6.45
CA VAL A 180 28.83 -5.95 -7.88
C VAL A 180 30.35 -5.90 -8.06
N ALA A 181 30.91 -6.92 -8.70
CA ALA A 181 32.32 -6.93 -9.07
C ALA A 181 32.49 -6.34 -10.47
N VAL A 182 33.29 -5.28 -10.59
CA VAL A 182 33.51 -4.54 -11.84
C VAL A 182 34.97 -4.70 -12.24
N GLY A 183 35.23 -4.99 -13.52
CA GLY A 183 36.60 -5.07 -14.06
C GLY A 183 37.36 -6.36 -13.69
N VAL A 184 36.65 -7.44 -13.37
CA VAL A 184 37.26 -8.73 -13.00
C VAL A 184 37.90 -9.38 -14.24
N PRO A 185 39.20 -9.74 -14.20
CA PRO A 185 39.86 -10.48 -15.27
C PRO A 185 39.15 -11.81 -15.60
N PRO A 186 39.11 -12.25 -16.88
CA PRO A 186 38.39 -13.47 -17.27
C PRO A 186 38.84 -14.75 -16.55
N ASP A 187 40.10 -14.83 -16.16
CA ASP A 187 40.71 -15.94 -15.42
C ASP A 187 40.30 -15.98 -13.94
N GLU A 188 39.91 -14.85 -13.34
CA GLU A 188 39.46 -14.76 -11.95
C GLU A 188 37.93 -14.92 -11.80
N MET A 189 37.17 -14.65 -12.85
CA MET A 189 35.70 -14.75 -12.87
C MET A 189 35.13 -16.05 -12.27
N PRO A 190 35.68 -17.26 -12.51
CA PRO A 190 35.15 -18.50 -11.95
C PRO A 190 35.20 -18.55 -10.41
N PHE A 191 36.17 -17.87 -9.80
CA PHE A 191 36.44 -17.91 -8.36
C PHE A 191 35.77 -16.77 -7.58
N LEU A 192 35.11 -15.84 -8.28
CA LEU A 192 34.52 -14.65 -7.67
C LEU A 192 33.52 -14.99 -6.55
N HIS A 193 32.67 -16.00 -6.75
CA HIS A 193 31.72 -16.44 -5.73
C HIS A 193 32.44 -16.93 -4.46
N VAL A 194 33.54 -17.69 -4.59
CA VAL A 194 34.34 -18.18 -3.45
C VAL A 194 34.98 -17.02 -2.69
N HIS A 195 35.51 -16.02 -3.41
CA HIS A 195 36.10 -14.85 -2.78
C HIS A 195 35.06 -14.02 -2.01
N VAL A 196 33.89 -13.80 -2.61
CA VAL A 196 32.77 -13.10 -1.96
C VAL A 196 32.27 -13.88 -0.74
N GLU A 197 32.13 -15.20 -0.85
CA GLU A 197 31.69 -16.04 0.27
C GLU A 197 32.65 -16.04 1.45
N LYS A 198 33.96 -16.02 1.18
CA LYS A 198 34.98 -15.95 2.23
C LYS A 198 35.08 -14.57 2.88
N ALA A 199 34.93 -13.50 2.10
CA ALA A 199 35.13 -12.13 2.59
C ALA A 199 33.89 -11.53 3.25
N ILE A 200 32.70 -11.85 2.73
CA ILE A 200 31.44 -11.21 3.09
C ILE A 200 30.49 -12.22 3.75
N GLY A 201 30.36 -13.40 3.17
CA GLY A 201 29.44 -14.43 3.63
C GLY A 201 28.66 -15.09 2.50
N LYS A 202 27.81 -16.05 2.86
CA LYS A 202 27.14 -16.96 1.91
C LYS A 202 26.42 -16.21 0.78
N VAL A 203 26.71 -16.58 -0.46
CA VAL A 203 26.05 -15.99 -1.63
C VAL A 203 24.68 -16.62 -1.80
N LEU A 204 23.62 -15.81 -1.66
CA LEU A 204 22.24 -16.29 -1.79
C LEU A 204 21.81 -16.44 -3.25
N LYS A 205 22.33 -15.61 -4.14
CA LYS A 205 21.99 -15.61 -5.58
C LYS A 205 23.13 -15.03 -6.40
N GLN A 206 23.51 -15.72 -7.47
CA GLN A 206 24.50 -15.26 -8.44
C GLN A 206 23.81 -14.94 -9.77
N HIS A 207 24.12 -13.78 -10.37
CA HIS A 207 23.66 -13.44 -11.71
C HIS A 207 24.86 -13.39 -12.66
N ASN A 208 24.84 -14.22 -13.70
CA ASN A 208 25.94 -14.30 -14.65
C ASN A 208 25.82 -13.20 -15.72
N TRP A 209 26.95 -12.64 -16.12
CA TRP A 209 27.04 -11.56 -17.11
C TRP A 209 26.43 -11.89 -18.48
N LYS A 210 26.24 -13.19 -18.82
CA LYS A 210 25.58 -13.62 -20.07
C LYS A 210 24.08 -13.32 -20.16
N GLN A 211 23.45 -12.70 -19.15
CA GLN A 211 22.00 -12.41 -19.17
C GLN A 211 21.62 -10.92 -19.10
N THR A 212 22.58 -10.00 -19.07
CA THR A 212 22.28 -8.57 -19.17
C THR A 212 22.91 -8.00 -20.43
N SER A 213 22.22 -8.13 -21.56
CA SER A 213 22.36 -7.21 -22.67
C SER A 213 21.40 -6.04 -22.44
N PRO A 214 21.83 -4.89 -21.91
CA PRO A 214 21.08 -3.66 -22.06
C PRO A 214 21.35 -3.17 -23.48
N THR A 215 20.38 -3.33 -24.38
CA THR A 215 20.24 -2.40 -25.50
C THR A 215 19.94 -1.01 -24.93
N ARG A 216 21.00 -0.30 -24.53
CA ARG A 216 21.02 1.15 -24.43
C ARG A 216 21.70 1.65 -25.70
N SER A 217 20.90 1.97 -26.71
CA SER A 217 21.32 2.89 -27.76
C SER A 217 21.32 4.30 -27.18
N TRP A 218 22.45 4.99 -27.37
CA TRP A 218 22.58 6.43 -27.19
C TRP A 218 21.66 7.19 -28.15
#